data_AF-A0A842XTX8-F1
#
_entry.id   AF-A0A842XTX8-F1
#
_cell.length_a   1.000
_cell.length_b   1.000
_cell.length_c   1.000
_cell.angle_alpha   90.00
_cell.angle_beta   90.00
_cell.angle_gamma   90.00
#
_symmetry.space_group_name_H-M   'P 1'
#
loop_
_entity.id
_entity.type
_entity.pdbx_description
1 polymer ?
#
loop_
_entity_poly.entity_id
_entity_poly.type
_entity_poly.pdbx_seq_one_letter_code
_entity_poly.pdbx_strand_id
1 'polypeptide(L)' 'YCPSLKQKLGAASKILENVNFIPEIVINGVSMQAVKEAMRAGIEAALSVDGVVKISAGNYAGKLGEYKIYLRELFL' A
#
# COMPACT_ATOMS: atom_id res chain seq x y z
N TYR A 1 10.58 3.08 -3.29
CA TYR A 1 9.66 4.11 -2.78
C TYR A 1 10.37 4.93 -1.70
N CYS A 2 11.46 5.63 -2.05
CA CYS A 2 12.25 6.45 -1.12
C CYS A 2 12.19 7.94 -1.53
N PRO A 3 11.42 8.79 -0.84
CA PRO A 3 11.22 10.19 -1.23
C PRO A 3 12.54 10.98 -1.39
N SER A 4 13.50 10.75 -0.49
CA SER A 4 14.82 11.38 -0.52
C SER A 4 15.68 11.03 -1.74
N LEU A 5 15.38 9.94 -2.45
CA LEU A 5 16.13 9.52 -3.64
C LEU A 5 15.49 9.98 -4.95
N LYS A 6 14.36 10.68 -4.89
CA LYS A 6 13.56 11.03 -6.07
C LYS A 6 14.32 11.86 -7.10
N GLN A 7 15.05 12.88 -6.66
CA GLN A 7 15.87 13.71 -7.56
C GLN A 7 16.94 12.88 -8.28
N LYS A 8 17.59 11.96 -7.57
CA LYS A 8 18.63 11.08 -8.14
C LYS A 8 18.05 10.05 -9.12
N LEU A 9 16.83 9.56 -8.86
CA LEU A 9 16.20 8.52 -9.67
C LEU A 9 15.45 9.07 -10.89
N GLY A 10 15.05 10.35 -10.89
CA GLY A 10 14.31 10.97 -11.99
C GLY A 10 13.09 10.14 -12.39
N ALA A 11 12.98 9.83 -13.68
CA ALA A 11 11.88 9.03 -14.25
C ALA A 11 11.78 7.59 -13.70
N ALA A 12 12.85 7.05 -13.11
CA ALA A 12 12.81 5.72 -12.48
C ALA A 12 12.12 5.74 -11.10
N SER A 13 11.93 6.93 -10.51
CA SER A 13 11.20 7.08 -9.25
C SER A 13 9.72 6.73 -9.46
N LYS A 14 9.20 5.89 -8.57
CA LYS A 14 7.76 5.54 -8.53
C LYS A 14 6.94 6.46 -7.62
N ILE A 15 7.50 7.60 -7.24
CA ILE A 15 6.93 8.50 -6.22
C ILE A 15 6.39 9.74 -6.90
N LEU A 16 5.14 10.10 -6.59
CA LEU A 16 4.48 11.30 -7.11
C LEU A 16 5.19 12.58 -6.65
N GLU A 17 4.98 13.67 -7.37
CA GLU A 17 5.67 14.94 -7.11
C GLU A 17 5.43 15.49 -5.70
N ASN A 18 4.22 15.32 -5.17
CA ASN A 18 3.76 15.84 -3.88
C ASN A 18 3.86 14.83 -2.71
N VAL A 19 4.56 13.71 -2.87
CA VAL A 19 4.68 12.67 -1.82
C VAL A 19 6.05 12.71 -1.16
N ASN A 20 6.05 13.01 0.14
CA ASN A 20 7.25 13.11 0.98
C ASN A 20 7.39 12.00 2.03
N PHE A 21 6.33 11.22 2.27
CA PHE A 21 6.29 10.15 3.28
C PHE A 21 5.47 8.97 2.76
N ILE A 22 5.96 7.74 2.97
CA ILE A 22 5.36 6.50 2.44
C ILE A 22 5.50 5.39 3.51
N PRO A 23 4.62 5.36 4.53
CA PRO A 23 4.63 4.28 5.50
C PRO A 23 4.06 2.99 4.89
N GLU A 24 4.55 1.84 5.36
CA GLU A 24 4.01 0.52 5.03
C GLU A 24 3.46 -0.14 6.30
N ILE A 25 2.26 -0.70 6.21
CA ILE A 25 1.62 -1.46 7.29
C ILE A 25 1.62 -2.92 6.86
N VAL A 26 2.31 -3.77 7.62
CA VAL A 26 2.37 -5.22 7.40
C VAL A 26 1.40 -5.90 8.37
N ILE A 27 0.55 -6.79 7.84
CA ILE A 27 -0.50 -7.47 8.61
C ILE A 27 -0.31 -8.97 8.50
N ASN A 28 -0.17 -9.64 9.64
CA ASN A 28 -0.29 -11.09 9.77
C ASN A 28 -1.65 -11.41 10.42
N GLY A 29 -2.28 -12.51 10.02
CA GLY A 29 -3.56 -12.92 10.58
C GLY A 29 -3.71 -14.44 10.60
N VAL A 30 -4.63 -14.92 11.43
CA VAL A 30 -4.94 -16.35 11.60
C VAL A 30 -5.79 -16.91 10.45
N SER A 31 -6.35 -16.06 9.61
CA SER A 31 -7.10 -16.43 8.41
C SER A 31 -7.02 -15.35 7.34
N MET A 32 -7.27 -15.74 6.08
CA MET A 32 -7.31 -14.79 4.97
C MET A 32 -8.44 -13.76 5.15
N GLN A 33 -9.57 -14.17 5.74
CA GLN A 33 -10.67 -13.27 6.06
C GLN A 33 -10.22 -12.18 7.05
N ALA A 34 -9.57 -12.56 8.15
CA ALA A 34 -9.08 -11.60 9.15
C ALA A 34 -8.08 -10.61 8.55
N VAL A 35 -7.19 -11.07 7.66
CA VAL A 35 -6.25 -10.18 6.96
C VAL A 35 -6.98 -9.20 6.04
N LYS A 36 -7.97 -9.66 5.25
CA LYS A 36 -8.76 -8.80 4.36
C LYS A 36 -9.58 -7.76 5.13
N GLU A 37 -10.19 -8.16 6.24
CA GLU A 37 -10.94 -7.25 7.13
C GLU A 37 -10.02 -6.19 7.75
N ALA A 38 -8.85 -6.60 8.25
CA ALA A 38 -7.85 -5.67 8.79
C ALA A 38 -7.32 -4.69 7.73
N MET A 39 -7.04 -5.17 6.51
CA MET A 39 -6.64 -4.30 5.39
C MET A 39 -7.74 -3.29 5.04
N ARG A 40 -9.00 -3.74 4.93
CA ARG A 40 -10.14 -2.86 4.63
C ARG A 40 -10.28 -1.77 5.69
N ALA A 41 -10.37 -2.14 6.96
CA ALA A 41 -10.54 -1.20 8.07
C ALA A 41 -9.36 -0.20 8.17
N GLY A 42 -8.13 -0.69 7.99
CA GLY A 42 -6.94 0.17 8.00
C GLY A 42 -6.92 1.17 6.84
N ILE A 43 -7.39 0.76 5.65
CA ILE A 43 -7.50 1.65 4.50
C ILE A 43 -8.59 2.71 4.71
N GLU A 44 -9.78 2.32 5.18
CA GLU A 44 -10.87 3.25 5.49
C GLU A 44 -10.43 4.30 6.53
N ALA A 45 -9.71 3.86 7.58
CA ALA A 45 -9.14 4.77 8.57
C ALA A 45 -8.09 5.71 7.98
N ALA A 46 -7.15 5.20 7.16
CA ALA A 46 -6.13 6.03 6.52
C ALA A 46 -6.72 7.07 5.55
N LEU A 47 -7.80 6.74 4.84
CA LEU A 47 -8.48 7.66 3.93
C LEU A 47 -9.14 8.85 4.65
N SER A 48 -9.38 8.75 5.96
CA SER A 48 -9.92 9.85 6.78
C SER A 48 -8.86 10.88 7.21
N VAL A 49 -7.57 10.58 7.00
CA VAL A 49 -6.46 11.44 7.41
C VAL A 49 -6.12 12.46 6.32
N ASP A 50 -6.13 13.74 6.68
CA ASP A 50 -5.76 14.83 5.76
C ASP A 50 -4.30 14.67 5.26
N GLY A 51 -4.09 14.97 3.99
CA GLY A 51 -2.79 14.79 3.32
C GLY A 51 -2.49 13.37 2.81
N VAL A 52 -3.36 12.38 3.06
CA VAL A 52 -3.24 11.06 2.40
C VAL A 52 -3.68 11.17 0.94
N VAL A 53 -2.72 11.06 0.01
CA VAL A 53 -2.98 11.25 -1.43
C VAL A 53 -3.22 9.94 -2.18
N LYS A 54 -2.78 8.80 -1.65
CA LYS A 54 -2.87 7.50 -2.35
C LYS A 54 -2.69 6.33 -1.40
N ILE A 55 -3.47 5.27 -1.65
CA ILE A 55 -3.28 3.93 -1.10
C ILE A 55 -2.75 2.99 -2.18
N SER A 56 -1.83 2.10 -1.82
CA SER A 56 -1.24 1.09 -2.70
C SER A 56 -0.82 -0.13 -1.88
N ALA A 57 -0.41 -1.21 -2.55
CA ALA A 57 0.14 -2.40 -1.89
C ALA A 57 1.45 -2.83 -2.56
N GLY A 58 2.41 -3.29 -1.74
CA GLY A 58 3.62 -3.97 -2.20
C GLY A 58 3.30 -5.38 -2.71
N ASN A 59 4.00 -5.84 -3.75
CA ASN A 59 3.89 -7.21 -4.25
C ASN A 59 5.15 -7.62 -5.03
N TYR A 60 5.32 -8.93 -5.20
CA TYR A 60 6.41 -9.54 -5.98
C TYR A 60 5.90 -10.09 -7.31
N ALA A 61 4.99 -9.38 -7.98
CA ALA A 61 4.35 -9.78 -9.24
C ALA A 61 3.70 -11.17 -9.22
N GLY A 62 3.31 -11.65 -8.03
CA GLY A 62 2.73 -12.99 -7.85
C GLY A 62 3.71 -14.15 -8.04
N LYS A 63 5.03 -13.89 -7.97
CA LYS A 63 6.08 -14.90 -8.17
C LYS A 63 6.69 -15.47 -6.88
N LEU A 64 6.27 -14.98 -5.71
CA LEU A 64 6.86 -15.35 -4.42
C LEU A 64 5.83 -15.83 -3.39
N GLY A 65 4.79 -15.02 -3.14
CA GLY A 65 3.74 -15.37 -2.18
C GLY A 65 2.63 -16.21 -2.82
N GLU A 66 2.06 -17.12 -2.03
CA GLU A 66 0.90 -17.94 -2.40
C GLU A 66 -0.37 -17.08 -2.59
N TYR A 67 -0.56 -16.08 -1.72
CA TYR A 67 -1.76 -15.27 -1.68
C TYR A 67 -1.63 -13.96 -2.46
N LYS A 68 -2.74 -13.54 -3.07
CA LYS A 68 -2.90 -12.27 -3.78
C LYS A 68 -4.17 -11.60 -3.27
N ILE A 69 -4.04 -10.41 -2.68
CA ILE A 69 -5.18 -9.62 -2.22
C ILE A 69 -5.26 -8.38 -3.11
N TYR A 70 -6.30 -8.32 -3.94
CA TYR A 70 -6.55 -7.16 -4.79
C TYR A 70 -7.33 -6.11 -3.98
N LEU A 71 -6.75 -4.92 -3.81
CA LEU A 71 -7.35 -3.86 -2.97
C LEU A 71 -8.78 -3.50 -3.39
N ARG A 72 -9.11 -3.60 -4.69
CA ARG A 72 -10.46 -3.31 -5.20
C ARG A 72 -11.51 -4.28 -4.64
N GLU A 73 -11.15 -5.54 -4.47
CA GLU A 73 -12.05 -6.59 -3.97
C GLU A 73 -12.38 -6.43 -2.47
N LEU A 74 -11.65 -5.58 -1.75
CA LEU A 74 -11.93 -5.30 -0.33
C LEU A 74 -13.18 -4.41 -0.13
N PHE A 75 -13.65 -3.78 -1.19
CA PHE A 75 -14.75 -2.80 -1.17
C PHE A 75 -15.91 -3.15 -2.11
N LEU A 76 -15.91 -4.38 -2.65
CA LEU A 76 -17.02 -4.93 -3.44
C LEU A 76 -18.05 -5.62 -2.55
#